data_AF-A0A0T6AWS2-F1
#
_entry.id   AF-A0A0T6AWS2-F1
#
_cell.length_a   1.000
_cell.length_b   1.000
_cell.length_c   1.000
_cell.angle_alpha   90.00
_cell.angle_beta   90.00
_cell.angle_gamma   90.00
#
_symmetry.space_group_name_H-M   'P 1'
#
loop_
_entity.id
_entity.type
_entity.pdbx_description
1 polymer ?
#
loop_
_entity_poly.entity_id
_entity_poly.type
_entity_poly.pdbx_seq_one_letter_code
_entity_poly.pdbx_strand_id
1 'polypeptide(L)'
;MDVMLSPNSYDTFQSISSDDDSFKVTTCADNFMTLLQTITERYELLPQPGHRLQFLELQLELLDDFRVRLLQLENAETGNVIESKVPMIANTLYYIENVLVDWGNTLHFLNLFYYKSQLESVESRNVPILDYDGTPGFEMETETVFADTLSLYRHMRKDILCTLAETVLMEVKSRSREYRQERWSAMPLNKDMRSMSLTPSACPMFEILSTRLHQLQKSLTSKLFKIVWQFIANQLDAYLFEDLVLDSRFNEGGALQFKFDITRNLYPLFSQFSEKPDNFFSQLNESCNLLTISKGSALLLRETLLALEGATGVEDRRGVALKEVGVVNFTPKMAVTILNQRTDITTQRVSID
;
A
#
# COMPACT_ATOMS: atom_id res chain seq x y z
N MET A 1 -28.24 0.99 15.78
CA MET A 1 -27.43 0.91 14.55
C MET A 1 -27.91 1.89 13.47
N ASP A 2 -29.09 1.69 12.88
CA ASP A 2 -29.59 2.59 11.80
C ASP A 2 -29.79 4.05 12.20
N VAL A 3 -30.09 4.32 13.47
CA VAL A 3 -30.21 5.68 14.01
C VAL A 3 -28.83 6.38 14.10
N MET A 4 -27.76 5.63 14.37
CA MET A 4 -26.40 6.16 14.49
C MET A 4 -25.66 6.28 13.16
N LEU A 5 -26.04 5.45 12.17
CA LEU A 5 -25.40 5.37 10.84
C LEU A 5 -26.42 5.70 9.73
N SER A 6 -27.25 6.71 9.97
CA SER A 6 -28.23 7.15 8.99
C SER A 6 -27.51 7.66 7.73
N PRO A 7 -27.83 7.15 6.54
CA PRO A 7 -27.14 7.51 5.30
C PRO A 7 -27.26 9.00 4.93
N ASN A 8 -28.23 9.71 5.53
CA ASN A 8 -28.49 11.13 5.28
C ASN A 8 -27.90 12.08 6.34
N SER A 9 -27.19 11.56 7.36
CA SER A 9 -26.61 12.39 8.41
C SER A 9 -25.20 12.85 8.03
N TYR A 10 -25.08 14.12 7.64
CA TYR A 10 -23.81 14.76 7.27
C TYR A 10 -22.77 14.76 8.39
N ASP A 11 -23.19 14.64 9.65
CA ASP A 11 -22.30 14.75 10.82
C ASP A 11 -21.73 13.41 11.29
N THR A 12 -22.24 12.29 10.75
CA THR A 12 -21.90 10.92 11.19
C THR A 12 -20.43 10.59 11.00
N PHE A 13 -19.85 11.01 9.88
CA PHE A 13 -18.45 10.75 9.53
C PHE A 13 -17.54 11.98 9.64
N GLN A 14 -18.05 13.10 10.18
CA GLN A 14 -17.19 14.25 10.47
C GLN A 14 -16.20 13.90 11.58
N SER A 15 -14.97 14.40 11.43
CA SER A 15 -13.96 14.30 12.48
C SER A 15 -14.37 15.18 13.65
N ILE A 16 -14.45 14.63 14.85
CA ILE A 16 -14.74 15.39 16.09
C ILE A 16 -13.51 16.15 16.62
N SER A 17 -12.33 15.84 16.08
CA SER A 17 -11.06 16.41 16.49
C SER A 17 -10.43 17.26 15.39
N SER A 18 -9.57 18.21 15.79
CA SER A 18 -8.86 19.12 14.89
C SER A 18 -7.94 18.37 13.93
N ASP A 19 -7.55 19.02 12.82
CA ASP A 19 -6.78 18.43 11.70
C ASP A 19 -5.45 17.74 12.10
N ASP A 20 -4.93 17.98 13.31
CA ASP A 20 -3.69 17.40 13.85
C ASP A 20 -3.92 16.12 14.70
N ASP A 21 -5.16 15.65 14.82
CA ASP A 21 -5.44 14.43 15.58
C ASP A 21 -5.01 13.17 14.81
N SER A 22 -4.19 12.37 15.48
CA SER A 22 -3.60 11.14 14.99
C SER A 22 -4.60 10.13 14.43
N PHE A 23 -5.84 10.14 14.93
CA PHE A 23 -6.87 9.15 14.59
C PHE A 23 -8.01 9.67 13.71
N LYS A 24 -8.15 10.99 13.51
CA LYS A 24 -9.31 11.60 12.80
C LYS A 24 -10.64 10.94 13.20
N VAL A 25 -10.91 10.94 14.51
CA VAL A 25 -12.01 10.18 15.10
C VAL A 25 -13.32 10.67 14.53
N THR A 26 -14.11 9.78 13.93
CA THR A 26 -15.44 10.09 13.39
C THR A 26 -16.49 10.09 14.51
N THR A 27 -17.49 10.98 14.43
CA THR A 27 -18.61 11.03 15.38
C THR A 27 -19.28 9.66 15.62
N CYS A 28 -19.44 8.86 14.56
CA CYS A 28 -20.03 7.52 14.69
C CYS A 28 -19.18 6.55 15.50
N ALA A 29 -17.85 6.61 15.35
CA ALA A 29 -16.93 5.78 16.11
C ALA A 29 -16.96 6.13 17.59
N ASP A 30 -16.91 7.43 17.91
CA ASP A 30 -16.92 7.93 19.28
C ASP A 30 -18.21 7.55 20.02
N ASN A 31 -19.37 7.80 19.39
CA ASN A 31 -20.67 7.43 19.95
C ASN A 31 -20.79 5.92 20.18
N PHE A 32 -20.32 5.12 19.22
CA PHE A 32 -20.38 3.67 19.32
C PHE A 32 -19.45 3.12 20.40
N MET A 33 -18.21 3.60 20.47
CA MET A 33 -17.27 3.17 21.52
C MET A 33 -17.71 3.65 22.91
N THR A 34 -18.32 4.83 23.02
CA THR A 34 -18.92 5.30 24.28
C THR A 34 -20.07 4.41 24.75
N LEU A 35 -20.92 3.95 23.81
CA LEU A 35 -21.97 2.97 24.12
C LEU A 35 -21.35 1.64 24.62
N LEU A 36 -20.36 1.11 23.91
CA LEU A 36 -19.69 -0.13 24.31
C LEU A 36 -18.99 0.00 25.66
N GLN A 37 -18.34 1.12 25.93
CA GLN A 37 -17.71 1.42 27.22
C GLN A 37 -18.74 1.42 28.34
N THR A 38 -19.89 2.06 28.11
CA THR A 38 -21.01 2.06 29.08
C THR A 38 -21.53 0.65 29.34
N ILE A 39 -21.61 -0.21 28.32
CA ILE A 39 -22.00 -1.62 28.48
C ILE A 39 -20.95 -2.36 29.32
N THR A 40 -19.66 -2.20 29.00
CA THR A 40 -18.52 -2.79 29.74
C THR A 40 -18.59 -2.46 31.23
N GLU A 41 -18.72 -1.18 31.57
CA GLU A 41 -18.77 -0.70 32.96
C GLU A 41 -19.94 -1.31 33.75
N ARG A 42 -21.05 -1.64 33.08
CA ARG A 42 -22.23 -2.23 33.74
C ARG A 42 -22.03 -3.71 34.02
N TYR A 43 -21.52 -4.48 33.06
CA TYR A 43 -21.39 -5.93 33.25
C TYR A 43 -20.12 -6.30 34.02
N GLU A 44 -19.09 -5.46 34.04
CA GLU A 44 -17.89 -5.65 34.87
C GLU A 44 -18.23 -5.79 36.37
N LEU A 45 -19.28 -5.10 36.81
CA LEU A 45 -19.77 -5.14 38.20
C LEU A 45 -20.49 -6.44 38.56
N LEU A 46 -20.84 -7.30 37.60
CA LEU A 46 -21.58 -8.53 37.87
C LEU A 46 -20.69 -9.52 38.64
N PRO A 47 -21.18 -10.20 39.69
CA PRO A 47 -20.32 -11.06 40.51
C PRO A 47 -19.94 -12.38 39.83
N GLN A 48 -20.76 -12.88 38.91
CA GLN A 48 -20.56 -14.19 38.28
C GLN A 48 -19.86 -14.05 36.92
N PRO A 49 -18.70 -14.72 36.71
CA PRO A 49 -17.97 -14.65 35.43
C PRO A 49 -18.79 -15.09 34.22
N GLY A 50 -19.66 -16.11 34.36
CA GLY A 50 -20.51 -16.59 33.27
C GLY A 50 -21.46 -15.50 32.72
N HIS A 51 -22.06 -14.69 33.59
CA HIS A 51 -22.88 -13.56 33.13
C HIS A 51 -22.04 -12.49 32.41
N ARG A 52 -20.80 -12.25 32.85
CA ARG A 52 -19.91 -11.31 32.15
C ARG A 52 -19.57 -11.80 30.75
N LEU A 53 -19.35 -13.11 30.59
CA LEU A 53 -19.10 -13.72 29.27
C LEU A 53 -20.30 -13.60 28.33
N GLN A 54 -21.53 -13.77 28.83
CA GLN A 54 -22.74 -13.56 28.02
C GLN A 54 -22.88 -12.10 27.54
N PHE A 55 -22.56 -11.12 28.39
CA PHE A 55 -22.54 -9.72 27.96
C PHE A 55 -21.39 -9.39 27.02
N LEU A 56 -20.24 -10.06 27.18
CA LEU A 56 -19.14 -9.97 26.24
C LEU A 56 -19.55 -10.52 24.85
N GLU A 57 -20.25 -11.65 24.78
CA GLU A 57 -20.78 -12.19 23.52
C GLU A 57 -21.68 -11.15 22.81
N LEU A 58 -22.61 -10.54 23.54
CA LEU A 58 -23.45 -9.46 22.99
C LEU A 58 -22.60 -8.26 22.52
N GLN A 59 -21.55 -7.90 23.26
CA GLN A 59 -20.64 -6.81 22.87
C GLN A 59 -19.88 -7.15 21.57
N LEU A 60 -19.47 -8.41 21.38
CA LEU A 60 -18.83 -8.89 20.16
C LEU A 60 -19.81 -8.93 18.98
N GLU A 61 -21.07 -9.32 19.21
CA GLU A 61 -22.13 -9.25 18.19
C GLU A 61 -22.39 -7.81 17.74
N LEU A 62 -22.48 -6.86 18.67
CA LEU A 62 -22.65 -5.44 18.35
C LEU A 62 -21.48 -4.87 17.53
N LEU A 63 -20.25 -5.33 17.80
CA LEU A 63 -19.06 -4.98 17.02
C LEU A 63 -19.17 -5.52 15.59
N ASP A 64 -19.57 -6.78 15.42
CA ASP A 64 -19.72 -7.34 14.08
C ASP A 64 -20.85 -6.67 13.29
N ASP A 65 -22.01 -6.45 13.93
CA ASP A 65 -23.10 -5.71 13.32
C ASP A 65 -22.63 -4.32 12.85
N PHE A 66 -21.86 -3.61 13.68
CA PHE A 66 -21.30 -2.29 13.35
C PHE A 66 -20.42 -2.35 12.10
N ARG A 67 -19.51 -3.32 12.06
CA ARG A 67 -18.66 -3.59 10.90
C ARG A 67 -19.49 -3.91 9.65
N VAL A 68 -20.48 -4.79 9.74
CA VAL A 68 -21.37 -5.14 8.62
C VAL A 68 -22.10 -3.91 8.09
N ARG A 69 -22.56 -3.02 8.98
CA ARG A 69 -23.22 -1.78 8.56
C ARG A 69 -22.27 -0.82 7.86
N LEU A 70 -21.02 -0.70 8.33
CA LEU A 70 -19.99 0.07 7.63
C LEU A 70 -19.73 -0.50 6.23
N LEU A 71 -19.67 -1.83 6.10
CA LEU A 71 -19.47 -2.50 4.81
C LEU A 71 -20.62 -2.24 3.84
N GLN A 72 -21.86 -2.24 4.33
CA GLN A 72 -23.02 -1.85 3.52
C GLN A 72 -22.93 -0.39 3.05
N LEU A 73 -22.45 0.52 3.91
CA LEU A 73 -22.29 1.93 3.57
C LEU A 73 -21.18 2.15 2.53
N GLU A 74 -20.10 1.39 2.62
CA GLU A 74 -19.05 1.35 1.59
C GLU A 74 -19.61 0.87 0.26
N ASN A 75 -20.27 -0.30 0.24
CA ASN A 75 -20.81 -0.90 -0.98
C ASN A 75 -21.93 -0.09 -1.63
N ALA A 76 -22.65 0.73 -0.86
CA ALA A 76 -23.69 1.61 -1.37
C ALA A 76 -23.14 2.89 -2.00
N GLU A 77 -21.86 3.19 -1.84
CA GLU A 77 -21.25 4.41 -2.38
C GLU A 77 -21.06 4.30 -3.89
N THR A 78 -21.56 5.30 -4.62
CA THR A 78 -21.49 5.34 -6.09
C THR A 78 -20.65 6.53 -6.53
N GLY A 79 -19.68 6.31 -7.41
CA GLY A 79 -18.87 7.39 -8.00
C GLY A 79 -17.45 7.44 -7.45
N ASN A 80 -16.97 8.64 -7.11
CA ASN A 80 -15.59 8.84 -6.69
C ASN A 80 -15.38 8.42 -5.22
N VAL A 81 -14.85 7.22 -5.03
CA VAL A 81 -14.58 6.62 -3.72
C VAL A 81 -13.64 7.49 -2.86
N ILE A 82 -12.71 8.22 -3.47
CA ILE A 82 -11.70 9.04 -2.76
C ILE A 82 -12.31 10.26 -2.07
N GLU A 83 -13.31 10.87 -2.69
CA GLU A 83 -14.01 12.07 -2.17
C GLU A 83 -15.28 11.71 -1.38
N SER A 84 -15.55 10.42 -1.22
CA SER A 84 -16.71 9.90 -0.49
C SER A 84 -16.43 9.72 1.01
N LYS A 85 -17.36 9.07 1.70
CA LYS A 85 -17.21 8.63 3.10
C LYS A 85 -16.27 7.42 3.28
N VAL A 86 -15.87 6.74 2.21
CA VAL A 86 -15.06 5.50 2.29
C VAL A 86 -13.71 5.69 3.02
N PRO A 87 -12.92 6.76 2.80
CA PRO A 87 -11.75 7.03 3.62
C PRO A 87 -12.07 7.25 5.11
N MET A 88 -13.22 7.85 5.42
CA MET A 88 -13.64 8.07 6.80
C MET A 88 -14.03 6.76 7.48
N ILE A 89 -14.67 5.84 6.76
CA ILE A 89 -14.93 4.46 7.23
C ILE A 89 -13.60 3.76 7.58
N ALA A 90 -12.55 3.92 6.76
CA ALA A 90 -11.24 3.37 7.09
C ALA A 90 -10.66 3.95 8.39
N ASN A 91 -10.83 5.26 8.65
CA ASN A 91 -10.43 5.88 9.91
C ASN A 91 -11.24 5.33 11.09
N THR A 92 -12.56 5.18 10.95
CA THR A 92 -13.46 4.57 11.95
C THR A 92 -12.98 3.16 12.32
N LEU A 93 -12.71 2.30 11.33
CA LEU A 93 -12.21 0.94 11.54
C LEU A 93 -10.86 0.95 12.25
N TYR A 94 -9.95 1.84 11.83
CA TYR A 94 -8.64 1.97 12.44
C TYR A 94 -8.73 2.42 13.90
N TYR A 95 -9.55 3.42 14.20
CA TYR A 95 -9.75 3.89 15.58
C TYR A 95 -10.29 2.77 16.47
N ILE A 96 -11.38 2.09 16.06
CA ILE A 96 -11.98 1.00 16.83
C ILE A 96 -10.96 -0.13 17.04
N GLU A 97 -10.19 -0.49 16.01
CA GLU A 97 -9.12 -1.49 16.13
C GLU A 97 -8.12 -1.14 17.25
N ASN A 98 -7.65 0.12 17.32
CA ASN A 98 -6.69 0.51 18.36
C ASN A 98 -7.34 0.51 19.76
N VAL A 99 -8.59 0.98 19.89
CA VAL A 99 -9.30 0.92 21.17
C VAL A 99 -9.49 -0.52 21.64
N LEU A 100 -9.84 -1.45 20.74
CA LEU A 100 -10.02 -2.86 21.10
C LEU A 100 -8.68 -3.55 21.45
N VAL A 101 -7.58 -3.17 20.79
CA VAL A 101 -6.24 -3.62 21.19
C VAL A 101 -5.90 -3.15 22.60
N ASP A 102 -6.17 -1.88 22.92
CA ASP A 102 -5.94 -1.34 24.25
C ASP A 102 -6.85 -1.99 25.30
N TRP A 103 -8.13 -2.20 24.98
CA TRP A 103 -9.09 -2.90 25.82
C TRP A 103 -8.65 -4.34 26.10
N GLY A 104 -8.17 -5.07 25.09
CA GLY A 104 -7.65 -6.42 25.24
C GLY A 104 -6.51 -6.54 26.27
N ASN A 105 -5.76 -5.46 26.50
CA ASN A 105 -4.66 -5.42 27.47
C ASN A 105 -5.10 -4.99 28.89
N THR A 106 -6.38 -4.68 29.10
CA THR A 106 -6.90 -4.32 30.43
C THR A 106 -7.18 -5.55 31.28
N LEU A 107 -7.08 -5.41 32.60
CA LEU A 107 -7.28 -6.51 33.54
C LEU A 107 -8.66 -7.19 33.39
N HIS A 108 -9.71 -6.41 33.12
CA HIS A 108 -11.05 -6.93 32.92
C HIS A 108 -11.11 -7.89 31.74
N PHE A 109 -10.68 -7.48 30.56
CA PHE A 109 -10.74 -8.31 29.35
C PHE A 109 -9.74 -9.48 29.38
N LEU A 110 -8.57 -9.32 30.02
CA LEU A 110 -7.65 -10.43 30.28
C LEU A 110 -8.28 -11.49 31.19
N ASN A 111 -9.01 -11.09 32.23
CA ASN A 111 -9.75 -12.02 33.08
C ASN A 111 -10.86 -12.74 32.30
N LEU A 112 -11.61 -12.04 31.45
CA LEU A 112 -12.63 -12.66 30.60
C LEU A 112 -12.03 -13.68 29.62
N PHE A 113 -10.89 -13.34 29.00
CA PHE A 113 -10.15 -14.27 28.16
C PHE A 113 -9.81 -15.54 28.94
N TYR A 114 -9.22 -15.38 30.12
CA TYR A 114 -8.87 -16.49 31.00
C TYR A 114 -10.09 -17.36 31.38
N TYR A 115 -11.21 -16.75 31.78
CA TYR A 115 -12.43 -17.48 32.11
C TYR A 115 -13.01 -18.24 30.91
N LYS A 116 -13.01 -17.61 29.72
CA LYS A 116 -13.47 -18.23 28.47
C LYS A 116 -12.62 -19.46 28.14
N SER A 117 -11.29 -19.31 28.16
CA SER A 117 -10.35 -20.41 27.86
C SER A 117 -10.46 -21.56 28.87
N GLN A 118 -10.72 -21.29 30.14
CA GLN A 118 -11.00 -22.35 31.11
C GLN A 118 -12.25 -23.16 30.75
N LEU A 119 -13.35 -22.50 30.38
CA LEU A 119 -14.60 -23.17 30.00
C LEU A 119 -14.41 -24.03 28.75
N GLU A 120 -13.76 -23.49 27.72
CA GLU A 120 -13.46 -24.20 26.47
C GLU A 120 -12.57 -25.43 26.71
N SER A 121 -11.61 -25.35 27.65
CA SER A 121 -10.77 -26.48 28.03
C SER A 121 -11.53 -27.61 28.74
N VAL A 122 -12.60 -27.27 29.46
CA VAL A 122 -13.48 -28.23 30.13
C VAL A 122 -14.43 -28.89 29.14
N GLU A 123 -14.97 -28.14 28.18
CA GLU A 123 -15.80 -28.67 27.10
C GLU A 123 -15.01 -29.60 26.16
N SER A 124 -13.77 -29.22 25.82
CA SER A 124 -12.87 -30.01 24.97
C SER A 124 -12.43 -31.33 25.61
N ARG A 125 -12.40 -31.42 26.95
CA ARG A 125 -12.14 -32.68 27.68
C ARG A 125 -13.31 -33.67 27.63
N ASN A 126 -14.50 -33.22 27.27
CA ASN A 126 -15.69 -34.07 27.16
C ASN A 126 -15.88 -34.65 25.73
N VAL A 127 -15.00 -34.31 24.78
CA VAL A 127 -15.01 -34.85 23.42
C VAL A 127 -13.98 -36.00 23.34
N PRO A 128 -14.35 -37.22 22.92
CA PRO A 128 -13.39 -38.30 22.69
C PRO A 128 -12.37 -37.87 21.64
N ILE A 129 -11.09 -38.03 21.96
CA ILE A 129 -9.95 -37.71 21.09
C ILE A 129 -10.09 -38.50 19.78
N LEU A 130 -10.38 -37.81 18.68
CA LEU A 130 -10.08 -38.27 17.33
C LEU A 130 -8.79 -37.56 16.92
N ASP A 131 -7.75 -38.36 16.60
CA ASP A 131 -6.43 -37.89 16.16
C ASP A 131 -6.56 -36.82 15.07
N TYR A 132 -6.26 -35.57 15.41
CA TYR A 132 -6.17 -34.47 14.46
C TYR A 132 -4.70 -34.09 14.26
N ASP A 133 -4.30 -34.17 12.99
CA ASP A 133 -2.96 -33.95 12.48
C ASP A 133 -2.48 -32.51 12.74
N GLY A 134 -1.26 -32.41 13.26
CA GLY A 134 -0.67 -31.16 13.73
C GLY A 134 -0.31 -30.25 12.56
N THR A 135 -1.14 -29.24 12.33
CA THR A 135 -0.71 -28.05 11.56
C THR A 135 -0.59 -26.89 12.53
N PRO A 136 0.64 -26.45 12.90
CA PRO A 136 0.81 -25.23 13.66
C PRO A 136 0.55 -24.05 12.73
N GLY A 137 -0.60 -23.41 12.90
CA GLY A 137 -0.91 -22.13 12.28
C GLY A 137 0.11 -21.09 12.75
N PHE A 138 0.96 -20.64 11.84
CA PHE A 138 1.84 -19.48 12.01
C PHE A 138 1.03 -18.18 11.90
N GLU A 139 0.05 -18.00 12.78
CA GLU A 139 -0.45 -16.68 13.10
C GLU A 139 -0.19 -16.49 14.59
N MET A 140 0.50 -15.39 14.92
CA MET A 140 0.69 -14.99 16.30
C MET A 140 -0.69 -14.60 16.82
N GLU A 141 -1.47 -15.59 17.25
CA GLU A 141 -2.81 -15.41 17.79
C GLU A 141 -2.69 -14.36 18.89
N THR A 142 -3.35 -13.22 18.67
CA THR A 142 -3.39 -12.18 19.67
C THR A 142 -4.23 -12.74 20.80
N GLU A 143 -3.63 -13.06 21.94
CA GLU A 143 -4.31 -13.63 23.11
C GLU A 143 -5.28 -12.60 23.73
N THR A 144 -6.47 -12.47 23.12
CA THR A 144 -7.51 -11.54 23.55
C THR A 144 -8.89 -12.06 23.14
N VAL A 145 -9.92 -11.70 23.91
CA VAL A 145 -11.32 -12.00 23.56
C VAL A 145 -11.78 -11.33 22.25
N PHE A 146 -11.04 -10.35 21.75
CA PHE A 146 -11.35 -9.61 20.52
C PHE A 146 -10.65 -10.14 19.26
N ALA A 147 -9.93 -11.27 19.32
CA ALA A 147 -9.04 -11.71 18.25
C ALA A 147 -9.75 -11.80 16.88
N ASP A 148 -10.90 -12.49 16.82
CA ASP A 148 -11.69 -12.66 15.60
C ASP A 148 -12.24 -11.32 15.09
N THR A 149 -12.80 -10.50 15.99
CA THR A 149 -13.31 -9.17 15.65
C THR A 149 -12.21 -8.28 15.09
N LEU A 150 -11.03 -8.25 15.71
CA LEU A 150 -9.87 -7.51 15.23
C LEU A 150 -9.44 -7.99 13.85
N SER A 151 -9.45 -9.30 13.59
CA SER A 151 -9.14 -9.87 12.28
C SER A 151 -10.10 -9.35 11.20
N LEU A 152 -11.40 -9.39 11.46
CA LEU A 152 -12.44 -8.91 10.53
C LEU A 152 -12.33 -7.40 10.25
N TYR A 153 -12.10 -6.58 11.28
CA TYR A 153 -11.90 -5.14 11.13
C TYR A 153 -10.63 -4.81 10.32
N ARG A 154 -9.53 -5.51 10.60
CA ARG A 154 -8.26 -5.36 9.87
C ARG A 154 -8.40 -5.74 8.40
N HIS A 155 -9.10 -6.84 8.12
CA HIS A 155 -9.35 -7.30 6.75
C HIS A 155 -10.15 -6.27 5.96
N MET A 156 -11.31 -5.85 6.48
CA MET A 156 -12.14 -4.82 5.84
C MET A 156 -11.36 -3.50 5.63
N ARG A 157 -10.59 -3.07 6.63
CA ARG A 157 -9.76 -1.88 6.51
C ARG A 157 -8.73 -2.03 5.40
N LYS A 158 -8.05 -3.18 5.32
CA LYS A 158 -7.08 -3.47 4.26
C LYS A 158 -7.73 -3.39 2.87
N ASP A 159 -8.91 -3.98 2.69
CA ASP A 159 -9.62 -3.98 1.42
C ASP A 159 -10.01 -2.56 0.97
N ILE A 160 -10.47 -1.72 1.91
CA ILE A 160 -10.74 -0.31 1.63
C ILE A 160 -9.46 0.43 1.20
N LEU A 161 -8.35 0.27 1.92
CA LEU A 161 -7.09 0.93 1.57
C LEU A 161 -6.57 0.49 0.20
N CYS A 162 -6.70 -0.80 -0.13
CA CYS A 162 -6.37 -1.34 -1.45
C CYS A 162 -7.25 -0.71 -2.53
N THR A 163 -8.56 -0.69 -2.34
CA THR A 163 -9.53 -0.09 -3.26
C THR A 163 -9.24 1.39 -3.54
N LEU A 164 -8.92 2.17 -2.49
CA LEU A 164 -8.55 3.58 -2.64
C LEU A 164 -7.29 3.73 -3.50
N ALA A 165 -6.26 2.92 -3.24
CA ALA A 165 -5.01 2.99 -3.97
C ALA A 165 -5.17 2.55 -5.44
N GLU A 166 -5.90 1.47 -5.69
CA GLU A 166 -6.20 0.96 -7.02
C GLU A 166 -7.01 1.96 -7.86
N THR A 167 -7.95 2.68 -7.22
CA THR A 167 -8.71 3.75 -7.88
C THR A 167 -7.78 4.86 -8.38
N VAL A 168 -6.84 5.32 -7.54
CA VAL A 168 -5.84 6.31 -7.96
C VAL A 168 -4.98 5.77 -9.10
N LEU A 169 -4.49 4.54 -8.98
CA LEU A 169 -3.65 3.92 -10.00
C LEU A 169 -4.40 3.79 -11.33
N MET A 170 -5.69 3.42 -11.32
CA MET A 170 -6.50 3.32 -12.53
C MET A 170 -6.61 4.67 -13.24
N GLU A 171 -6.88 5.76 -12.49
CA GLU A 171 -6.93 7.10 -13.04
C GLU A 171 -5.56 7.52 -13.63
N VAL A 172 -4.47 7.32 -12.88
CA VAL A 172 -3.10 7.62 -13.31
C VAL A 172 -2.74 6.84 -14.58
N LYS A 173 -3.00 5.53 -14.61
CA LYS A 173 -2.77 4.67 -15.78
C LYS A 173 -3.54 5.17 -17.00
N SER A 174 -4.81 5.57 -16.84
CA SER A 174 -5.62 6.12 -17.93
C SER A 174 -5.03 7.40 -18.51
N ARG A 175 -4.51 8.30 -17.66
CA ARG A 175 -3.90 9.59 -18.04
C ARG A 175 -2.47 9.46 -18.54
N SER A 176 -1.80 8.33 -18.29
CA SER A 176 -0.43 8.06 -18.73
C SER A 176 -0.29 7.72 -20.22
N ARG A 177 -1.39 7.41 -20.91
CA ARG A 177 -1.35 6.76 -22.23
C ARG A 177 -0.51 7.51 -23.26
N GLU A 178 -0.66 8.83 -23.34
CA GLU A 178 0.09 9.66 -24.28
C GLU A 178 1.58 9.72 -23.92
N TYR A 179 1.89 9.86 -22.63
CA TYR A 179 3.27 9.88 -22.13
C TYR A 179 4.04 8.59 -22.45
N ARG A 180 3.38 7.44 -22.33
CA ARG A 180 4.01 6.15 -22.67
C ARG A 180 4.27 5.98 -24.17
N GLN A 181 3.49 6.65 -25.00
CA GLN A 181 3.60 6.60 -26.47
C GLN A 181 4.52 7.68 -27.04
N GLU A 182 5.23 8.42 -26.18
CA GLU A 182 6.21 9.40 -26.60
C GLU A 182 7.31 8.81 -27.47
N ARG A 183 7.85 9.62 -28.38
CA ARG A 183 8.93 9.20 -29.27
C ARG A 183 10.29 9.34 -28.59
N TRP A 184 10.49 8.58 -27.53
CA TRP A 184 11.73 8.56 -26.72
C TRP A 184 13.02 8.36 -27.53
N SER A 185 12.93 7.66 -28.66
CA SER A 185 14.06 7.41 -29.58
C SER A 185 14.40 8.61 -30.48
N ALA A 186 13.52 9.60 -30.58
CA ALA A 186 13.65 10.78 -31.44
C ALA A 186 13.67 12.10 -30.65
N MET A 187 13.74 12.05 -29.31
CA MET A 187 13.81 13.25 -28.49
C MET A 187 15.14 14.00 -28.70
N PRO A 188 15.12 15.35 -28.66
CA PRO A 188 16.32 16.17 -28.81
C PRO A 188 17.24 16.02 -27.60
N LEU A 189 18.56 16.09 -27.84
CA LEU A 189 19.55 16.06 -26.78
C LEU A 189 19.72 17.47 -26.17
N ASN A 190 19.08 17.71 -25.03
CA ASN A 190 19.26 18.92 -24.25
C ASN A 190 20.24 18.65 -23.10
N LYS A 191 21.48 19.16 -23.21
CA LYS A 191 22.51 18.97 -22.17
C LYS A 191 22.41 19.96 -21.01
N ASP A 192 21.70 21.08 -21.20
CA ASP A 192 21.45 22.02 -20.13
C ASP A 192 20.19 21.61 -19.33
N MET A 193 20.40 21.09 -18.13
CA MET A 193 19.30 20.65 -17.26
C MET A 193 18.36 21.80 -16.87
N ARG A 194 18.81 23.06 -16.95
CA ARG A 194 17.97 24.24 -16.63
C ARG A 194 16.97 24.59 -17.72
N SER A 195 17.19 24.14 -18.96
CA SER A 195 16.27 24.36 -20.07
C SER A 195 15.26 23.21 -20.24
N MET A 196 15.41 22.12 -19.48
CA MET A 196 14.48 21.01 -19.47
C MET A 196 13.22 21.36 -18.70
N SER A 197 12.09 20.92 -19.22
CA SER A 197 10.78 21.00 -18.56
C SER A 197 10.15 19.62 -18.54
N LEU A 198 9.11 19.44 -17.74
CA LEU A 198 8.30 18.24 -17.76
C LEU A 198 7.80 17.98 -19.18
N THR A 199 7.88 16.73 -19.63
CA THR A 199 7.26 16.32 -20.90
C THR A 199 5.76 16.63 -20.87
N PRO A 200 5.20 17.42 -21.80
CA PRO A 200 3.82 17.90 -21.71
C PRO A 200 2.77 16.79 -21.59
N SER A 201 3.00 15.63 -22.21
CA SER A 201 2.10 14.48 -22.14
C SER A 201 2.08 13.77 -20.78
N ALA A 202 3.09 14.01 -19.91
CA ALA A 202 3.09 13.53 -18.53
C ALA A 202 2.23 14.39 -17.59
N CYS A 203 1.98 15.66 -17.95
CA CYS A 203 1.27 16.60 -17.08
C CYS A 203 -0.07 16.05 -16.55
N PRO A 204 -0.97 15.49 -17.38
CA PRO A 204 -2.25 14.98 -16.89
C PRO A 204 -2.11 13.84 -15.86
N MET A 205 -1.09 13.00 -16.00
CA MET A 205 -0.83 11.88 -15.09
C MET A 205 -0.30 12.36 -13.74
N PHE A 206 0.62 13.34 -13.74
CA PHE A 206 1.18 13.90 -12.50
C PHE A 206 0.20 14.82 -11.79
N GLU A 207 -0.61 15.58 -12.53
CA GLU A 207 -1.68 16.40 -11.97
C GLU A 207 -2.69 15.54 -11.21
N ILE A 208 -3.24 14.50 -11.83
CA ILE A 208 -4.24 13.64 -11.16
C ILE A 208 -3.63 12.92 -9.95
N LEU A 209 -2.39 12.44 -10.05
CA LEU A 209 -1.68 11.81 -8.93
C LEU A 209 -1.56 12.78 -7.75
N SER A 210 -1.11 14.01 -8.02
CA SER A 210 -0.95 15.06 -7.00
C SER A 210 -2.29 15.40 -6.32
N THR A 211 -3.35 15.60 -7.12
CA THR A 211 -4.70 15.87 -6.62
C THR A 211 -5.20 14.75 -5.71
N ARG A 212 -5.07 13.49 -6.13
CA ARG A 212 -5.55 12.35 -5.32
C ARG A 212 -4.74 12.14 -4.06
N LEU A 213 -3.41 12.28 -4.11
CA LEU A 213 -2.56 12.20 -2.92
C LEU A 213 -2.95 13.27 -1.90
N HIS A 214 -3.22 14.49 -2.33
CA HIS A 214 -3.67 15.56 -1.43
C HIS A 214 -5.04 15.26 -0.82
N GLN A 215 -5.99 14.78 -1.60
CA GLN A 215 -7.32 14.40 -1.11
C GLN A 215 -7.25 13.28 -0.08
N LEU A 216 -6.46 12.23 -0.35
CA LEU A 216 -6.24 11.12 0.58
C LEU A 216 -5.52 11.54 1.85
N GLN A 217 -4.51 12.43 1.75
CA GLN A 217 -3.84 13.00 2.92
C GLN A 217 -4.83 13.76 3.82
N LYS A 218 -5.76 14.49 3.21
CA LYS A 218 -6.79 15.23 3.93
C LYS A 218 -7.84 14.31 4.56
N SER A 219 -8.23 13.21 3.92
CA SER A 219 -9.31 12.35 4.41
C SER A 219 -8.85 11.22 5.33
N LEU A 220 -7.65 10.66 5.16
CA LEU A 220 -7.12 9.55 5.97
C LEU A 220 -6.26 10.02 7.14
N THR A 221 -6.15 9.21 8.20
CA THR A 221 -5.11 9.41 9.22
C THR A 221 -3.71 9.29 8.61
N SER A 222 -2.71 9.92 9.22
CA SER A 222 -1.31 9.87 8.73
C SER A 222 -0.79 8.44 8.56
N LYS A 223 -1.16 7.53 9.47
CA LYS A 223 -0.76 6.11 9.41
C LYS A 223 -1.41 5.38 8.22
N LEU A 224 -2.70 5.56 7.99
CA LEU A 224 -3.40 4.91 6.87
C LEU A 224 -2.98 5.52 5.52
N PHE A 225 -2.87 6.85 5.47
CA PHE A 225 -2.35 7.56 4.30
C PHE A 225 -0.97 7.05 3.91
N LYS A 226 -0.08 6.82 4.90
CA LYS A 226 1.24 6.25 4.67
C LYS A 226 1.21 4.90 3.95
N ILE A 227 0.33 4.00 4.39
CA ILE A 227 0.15 2.69 3.75
C ILE A 227 -0.30 2.86 2.30
N VAL A 228 -1.30 3.73 2.06
CA VAL A 228 -1.88 3.94 0.74
C VAL A 228 -0.88 4.56 -0.23
N TRP A 229 -0.22 5.66 0.12
CA TRP A 229 0.69 6.31 -0.83
C TRP A 229 1.91 5.45 -1.14
N GLN A 230 2.41 4.65 -0.18
CA GLN A 230 3.52 3.72 -0.41
C GLN A 230 3.11 2.62 -1.40
N PHE A 231 1.89 2.09 -1.28
CA PHE A 231 1.36 1.14 -2.24
C PHE A 231 1.22 1.78 -3.63
N ILE A 232 0.69 3.00 -3.72
CA ILE A 232 0.60 3.76 -4.99
C ILE A 232 1.99 3.93 -5.61
N ALA A 233 3.00 4.35 -4.84
CA ALA A 233 4.35 4.57 -5.33
C ALA A 233 4.97 3.29 -5.91
N ASN A 234 4.92 2.18 -5.17
CA ASN A 234 5.47 0.90 -5.61
C ASN A 234 4.75 0.36 -6.87
N GLN A 235 3.42 0.49 -6.93
CA GLN A 235 2.66 0.04 -8.10
C GLN A 235 2.88 0.95 -9.32
N LEU A 236 3.11 2.24 -9.10
CA LEU A 236 3.44 3.18 -10.16
C LEU A 236 4.86 2.96 -10.70
N ASP A 237 5.82 2.63 -9.83
CA ASP A 237 7.17 2.19 -10.20
C ASP A 237 7.12 0.99 -11.14
N ALA A 238 6.45 -0.09 -10.71
CA ALA A 238 6.26 -1.29 -11.52
C ALA A 238 5.54 -1.00 -12.84
N TYR A 239 4.47 -0.21 -12.79
CA TYR A 239 3.71 0.15 -13.97
C TYR A 239 4.55 0.90 -15.01
N LEU A 240 5.20 2.00 -14.64
CA LEU A 240 6.00 2.77 -15.60
C LEU A 240 7.25 1.99 -16.05
N PHE A 241 7.78 1.11 -15.23
CA PHE A 241 8.84 0.21 -15.66
C PHE A 241 8.36 -0.76 -16.76
N GLU A 242 7.28 -1.49 -16.52
CA GLU A 242 6.75 -2.48 -17.46
C GLU A 242 6.18 -1.83 -18.74
N ASP A 243 5.33 -0.83 -18.58
CA ASP A 243 4.50 -0.28 -19.65
C ASP A 243 5.14 0.90 -20.41
N LEU A 244 6.28 1.42 -19.93
CA LEU A 244 7.01 2.51 -20.58
C LEU A 244 8.47 2.11 -20.83
N VAL A 245 9.24 1.77 -19.78
CA VAL A 245 10.68 1.51 -19.94
C VAL A 245 10.92 0.28 -20.82
N LEU A 246 10.22 -0.83 -20.57
CA LEU A 246 10.43 -2.06 -21.33
C LEU A 246 9.80 -2.04 -22.73
N ASP A 247 8.81 -1.18 -22.98
CA ASP A 247 8.13 -1.06 -24.27
C ASP A 247 8.72 0.03 -25.19
N SER A 248 9.60 0.89 -24.66
CA SER A 248 10.16 2.03 -25.38
C SER A 248 11.62 1.86 -25.77
N ARG A 249 12.01 2.47 -26.90
CA ARG A 249 13.41 2.67 -27.28
C ARG A 249 13.87 4.08 -26.96
N PHE A 250 15.05 4.23 -26.36
CA PHE A 250 15.58 5.51 -25.91
C PHE A 250 16.83 5.91 -26.69
N ASN A 251 16.87 7.15 -27.19
CA ASN A 251 18.14 7.79 -27.52
C ASN A 251 18.70 8.50 -26.28
N GLU A 252 19.89 9.11 -26.39
CA GLU A 252 20.51 9.83 -25.27
C GLU A 252 19.61 10.96 -24.73
N GLY A 253 18.96 11.72 -25.61
CA GLY A 253 18.05 12.81 -25.23
C GLY A 253 16.81 12.33 -24.49
N GLY A 254 16.16 11.27 -24.99
CA GLY A 254 14.98 10.68 -24.37
C GLY A 254 15.28 10.02 -23.04
N ALA A 255 16.43 9.36 -22.89
CA ALA A 255 16.87 8.81 -21.62
C ALA A 255 17.07 9.92 -20.56
N LEU A 256 17.67 11.05 -20.95
CA LEU A 256 17.84 12.20 -20.07
C LEU A 256 16.50 12.87 -19.73
N GLN A 257 15.60 13.03 -20.71
CA GLN A 257 14.26 13.58 -20.49
C GLN A 257 13.44 12.71 -19.55
N PHE A 258 13.44 11.39 -19.75
CA PHE A 258 12.77 10.45 -18.85
C PHE A 258 13.32 10.56 -17.42
N LYS A 259 14.66 10.58 -17.27
CA LYS A 259 15.29 10.78 -15.97
C LYS A 259 14.89 12.12 -15.33
N PHE A 260 14.77 13.19 -16.12
CA PHE A 260 14.29 14.48 -15.63
C PHE A 260 12.84 14.40 -15.14
N ASP A 261 11.94 13.83 -15.94
CA ASP A 261 10.52 13.67 -15.60
C ASP A 261 10.36 12.88 -14.29
N ILE A 262 11.10 11.79 -14.11
CA ILE A 262 11.07 10.99 -12.88
C ILE A 262 11.68 11.74 -11.69
N THR A 263 12.93 12.20 -11.81
CA THR A 263 13.69 12.73 -10.65
C THR A 263 13.30 14.14 -10.24
N ARG A 264 12.79 14.96 -11.17
CA ARG A 264 12.45 16.38 -10.93
C ARG A 264 10.97 16.65 -10.84
N ASN A 265 10.11 15.70 -11.22
CA ASN A 265 8.66 15.91 -11.20
C ASN A 265 7.94 14.78 -10.45
N LEU A 266 8.19 13.50 -10.74
CA LEU A 266 7.52 12.41 -10.02
C LEU A 266 7.94 12.34 -8.55
N TYR A 267 9.24 12.25 -8.25
CA TYR A 267 9.71 12.11 -6.86
C TYR A 267 9.28 13.28 -5.95
N PRO A 268 9.33 14.56 -6.39
CA PRO A 268 8.84 15.68 -5.60
C PRO A 268 7.37 15.60 -5.17
N LEU A 269 6.49 14.90 -5.90
CA LEU A 269 5.10 14.71 -5.49
C LEU A 269 4.99 13.94 -4.15
N PHE A 270 6.01 13.16 -3.80
CA PHE A 270 6.08 12.38 -2.57
C PHE A 270 7.01 12.98 -1.51
N SER A 271 7.75 14.05 -1.83
CA SER A 271 8.73 14.65 -0.91
C SER A 271 8.10 15.25 0.36
N GLN A 272 6.82 15.61 0.32
CA GLN A 272 6.07 16.03 1.51
C GLN A 272 5.72 14.88 2.45
N PHE A 273 5.89 13.62 2.03
CA PHE A 273 5.54 12.42 2.78
C PHE A 273 6.73 11.53 3.14
N SER A 274 7.87 11.74 2.48
CA SER A 274 9.10 10.98 2.67
C SER A 274 10.33 11.83 2.37
N GLU A 275 11.35 11.72 3.21
CA GLU A 275 12.67 12.34 2.97
C GLU A 275 13.41 11.69 1.79
N LYS A 276 13.09 10.43 1.46
CA LYS A 276 13.73 9.63 0.40
C LYS A 276 12.68 8.93 -0.48
N PRO A 277 11.91 9.71 -1.29
CA PRO A 277 10.85 9.15 -2.13
C PRO A 277 11.39 8.18 -3.20
N ASP A 278 12.64 8.37 -3.63
CA ASP A 278 13.34 7.52 -4.61
C ASP A 278 13.46 6.05 -4.18
N ASN A 279 13.41 5.75 -2.88
CA ASN A 279 13.43 4.38 -2.37
C ASN A 279 12.19 3.57 -2.76
N PHE A 280 11.07 4.22 -3.08
CA PHE A 280 9.82 3.58 -3.51
C PHE A 280 9.73 3.42 -5.03
N PHE A 281 10.75 3.88 -5.76
CA PHE A 281 10.83 3.84 -7.22
C PHE A 281 12.11 3.16 -7.68
N SER A 282 12.41 1.98 -7.12
CA SER A 282 13.67 1.29 -7.35
C SER A 282 13.86 0.90 -8.82
N GLN A 283 12.82 0.41 -9.50
CA GLN A 283 12.92 -0.01 -10.89
C GLN A 283 13.12 1.19 -11.82
N LEU A 284 12.39 2.28 -11.61
CA LEU A 284 12.55 3.51 -12.39
C LEU A 284 13.91 4.16 -12.14
N ASN A 285 14.39 4.20 -10.89
CA ASN A 285 15.70 4.75 -10.54
C ASN A 285 16.82 3.97 -11.24
N GLU A 286 16.84 2.65 -11.09
CA GLU A 286 17.85 1.79 -11.71
C GLU A 286 17.78 1.81 -13.24
N SER A 287 16.57 1.89 -13.81
CA SER A 287 16.36 2.07 -15.24
C SER A 287 16.95 3.39 -15.73
N CYS A 288 16.69 4.50 -15.03
CA CYS A 288 17.28 5.79 -15.35
C CYS A 288 18.81 5.73 -15.31
N ASN A 289 19.41 5.01 -14.36
CA ASN A 289 20.85 4.85 -14.28
C ASN A 289 21.39 4.10 -15.51
N LEU A 290 20.82 2.94 -15.86
CA LEU A 290 21.23 2.14 -17.04
C LEU A 290 21.00 2.87 -18.38
N LEU A 291 19.92 3.62 -18.50
CA LEU A 291 19.61 4.37 -19.73
C LEU A 291 20.52 5.60 -19.91
N THR A 292 21.10 6.15 -18.84
CA THR A 292 21.87 7.40 -18.88
C THR A 292 23.39 7.25 -18.71
N ILE A 293 23.90 6.04 -18.45
CA ILE A 293 25.36 5.82 -18.46
C ILE A 293 25.97 6.11 -19.85
N SER A 294 27.27 6.44 -19.87
CA SER A 294 27.99 6.71 -21.11
C SER A 294 27.97 5.49 -22.05
N LYS A 295 27.96 5.71 -23.37
CA LYS A 295 27.94 4.62 -24.35
C LYS A 295 29.05 3.59 -24.14
N GLY A 296 30.27 4.05 -23.85
CA GLY A 296 31.42 3.17 -23.59
C GLY A 296 31.20 2.29 -22.35
N SER A 297 30.76 2.91 -21.25
CA SER A 297 30.42 2.19 -20.01
C SER A 297 29.29 1.19 -20.22
N ALA A 298 28.28 1.56 -21.03
CA ALA A 298 27.13 0.71 -21.32
C ALA A 298 27.51 -0.54 -22.13
N LEU A 299 28.39 -0.40 -23.12
CA LEU A 299 28.90 -1.51 -23.91
C LEU A 299 29.75 -2.47 -23.05
N LEU A 300 30.66 -1.92 -22.23
CA LEU A 300 31.50 -2.71 -21.33
C LEU A 300 30.67 -3.46 -20.28
N LEU A 301 29.69 -2.78 -19.68
CA LEU A 301 28.78 -3.39 -18.72
C LEU A 301 28.01 -4.52 -19.39
N ARG A 302 27.43 -4.30 -20.57
CA ARG A 302 26.69 -5.33 -21.31
C ARG A 302 27.54 -6.55 -21.64
N GLU A 303 28.78 -6.34 -22.09
CA GLU A 303 29.73 -7.44 -22.35
C GLU A 303 30.02 -8.25 -21.07
N THR A 304 30.29 -7.55 -19.96
CA THR A 304 30.51 -8.18 -18.65
C THR A 304 29.31 -9.01 -18.18
N LEU A 305 28.09 -8.51 -18.41
CA LEU A 305 26.86 -9.21 -18.01
C LEU A 305 26.59 -10.48 -18.85
N LEU A 306 27.02 -10.49 -20.12
CA LEU A 306 26.85 -11.63 -21.04
C LEU A 306 27.98 -12.67 -20.93
N ALA A 307 29.20 -12.27 -20.57
CA ALA A 307 30.39 -13.13 -20.58
C ALA A 307 30.33 -14.34 -19.62
N LEU A 308 29.40 -14.36 -18.66
CA LEU A 308 29.29 -15.39 -17.61
C LEU A 308 28.12 -16.36 -17.80
N GLU A 309 27.40 -16.31 -18.93
CA GLU A 309 26.50 -17.41 -19.32
C GLU A 309 27.33 -18.63 -19.78
N GLY A 310 27.66 -19.53 -18.85
CA GLY A 310 28.21 -20.87 -19.16
C GLY A 310 29.69 -21.14 -18.82
N ALA A 311 30.41 -20.21 -18.18
CA ALA A 311 31.80 -20.43 -17.77
C ALA A 311 31.91 -20.95 -16.33
N THR A 312 32.32 -22.21 -16.14
CA THR A 312 32.57 -22.80 -14.82
C THR A 312 33.93 -22.35 -14.27
N GLY A 313 33.98 -21.83 -13.04
CA GLY A 313 35.23 -21.54 -12.31
C GLY A 313 35.71 -20.08 -12.33
N VAL A 314 34.95 -19.15 -12.91
CA VAL A 314 35.22 -17.70 -12.85
C VAL A 314 34.35 -17.07 -11.76
N GLU A 315 34.93 -16.17 -10.96
CA GLU A 315 34.20 -15.36 -9.97
C GLU A 315 33.14 -14.50 -10.68
N ASP A 316 31.87 -14.62 -10.25
CA ASP A 316 30.77 -13.85 -10.84
C ASP A 316 30.85 -12.38 -10.40
N ARG A 317 31.37 -11.52 -11.28
CA ARG A 317 31.52 -10.08 -11.04
C ARG A 317 30.32 -9.25 -11.51
N ARG A 318 29.25 -9.87 -12.05
CA ARG A 318 28.10 -9.15 -12.61
C ARG A 318 27.40 -8.29 -11.55
N GLY A 319 27.21 -8.83 -10.36
CA GLY A 319 26.60 -8.10 -9.25
C GLY A 319 27.42 -6.89 -8.79
N VAL A 320 28.75 -6.98 -8.83
CA VAL A 320 29.64 -5.85 -8.49
C VAL A 320 29.55 -4.77 -9.56
N ALA A 321 29.64 -5.15 -10.83
CA ALA A 321 29.54 -4.22 -11.96
C ALA A 321 28.20 -3.47 -11.99
N LEU A 322 27.09 -4.13 -11.64
CA LEU A 322 25.78 -3.49 -11.51
C LEU A 322 25.76 -2.46 -10.37
N LYS A 323 26.30 -2.81 -9.20
CA LYS A 323 26.35 -1.88 -8.06
C LYS A 323 27.17 -0.63 -8.35
N GLU A 324 28.26 -0.74 -9.11
CA GLU A 324 29.10 0.40 -9.51
C GLU A 324 28.34 1.44 -10.36
N VAL A 325 27.31 1.01 -11.10
CA VAL A 325 26.44 1.90 -11.89
C VAL A 325 25.13 2.25 -11.17
N GLY A 326 25.02 1.94 -9.87
CA GLY A 326 23.83 2.25 -9.08
C GLY A 326 22.63 1.34 -9.34
N VAL A 327 22.89 0.07 -9.69
CA VAL A 327 21.87 -0.97 -9.89
C VAL A 327 22.05 -2.05 -8.82
N VAL A 328 21.04 -2.22 -7.96
CA VAL A 328 21.09 -3.11 -6.79
C VAL A 328 20.06 -4.22 -6.88
N ASN A 329 18.89 -3.95 -7.46
CA ASN A 329 17.74 -4.85 -7.46
C ASN A 329 17.61 -5.64 -8.77
N PHE A 330 17.94 -5.07 -9.91
CA PHE A 330 17.84 -5.80 -11.18
C PHE A 330 18.82 -6.96 -11.29
N THR A 331 18.32 -8.07 -11.84
CA THR A 331 19.18 -9.18 -12.25
C THR A 331 20.05 -8.79 -13.45
N PRO A 332 21.19 -9.46 -13.68
CA PRO A 332 22.00 -9.26 -14.89
C PRO A 332 21.20 -9.34 -16.19
N LYS A 333 20.29 -10.31 -16.27
CA LYS A 333 19.40 -10.50 -17.43
C LYS A 333 18.51 -9.27 -17.64
N MET A 334 17.88 -8.76 -16.58
CA MET A 334 17.02 -7.58 -16.69
C MET A 334 17.81 -6.32 -17.06
N ALA A 335 19.00 -6.13 -16.48
CA ALA A 335 19.87 -5.02 -16.83
C ALA A 335 20.28 -5.04 -18.32
N VAL A 336 20.58 -6.22 -18.88
CA VAL A 336 20.82 -6.38 -20.33
C VAL A 336 19.58 -6.01 -21.14
N THR A 337 18.38 -6.42 -20.74
CA THR A 337 17.13 -6.02 -21.39
C THR A 337 16.99 -4.50 -21.45
N ILE A 338 17.20 -3.80 -20.34
CA ILE A 338 17.12 -2.32 -20.26
C ILE A 338 18.20 -1.67 -21.12
N LEU A 339 19.44 -2.16 -21.07
CA LEU A 339 20.53 -1.64 -21.92
C LEU A 339 20.20 -1.78 -23.41
N ASN A 340 19.57 -2.89 -23.81
CA ASN A 340 19.15 -3.10 -25.20
C ASN A 340 18.01 -2.16 -25.65
N GLN A 341 17.33 -1.46 -24.73
CA GLN A 341 16.36 -0.42 -25.09
C GLN A 341 17.03 0.83 -25.64
N ARG A 342 18.33 1.03 -25.39
CA ARG A 342 19.06 2.16 -25.95
C ARG A 342 19.24 2.02 -27.47
N THR A 343 19.13 3.11 -28.21
CA THR A 343 19.30 3.11 -29.68
C THR A 343 20.76 3.04 -30.10
N ASP A 344 21.69 3.47 -29.23
CA ASP A 344 23.13 3.47 -29.47
C ASP A 344 23.83 2.14 -29.16
N ILE A 345 23.10 1.19 -28.57
CA ILE A 345 23.50 -0.20 -28.37
C ILE A 345 22.84 -1.03 -29.47
N THR A 346 23.61 -1.38 -30.49
CA THR A 346 23.16 -2.20 -31.61
C THR A 346 22.86 -3.62 -31.14
N THR A 347 21.59 -4.02 -31.19
CA THR A 347 21.22 -5.42 -31.28
C THR A 347 21.59 -5.91 -32.67
N GLN A 348 22.65 -6.71 -32.82
CA GLN A 348 22.64 -7.67 -33.91
C GLN A 348 21.47 -8.61 -33.61
N ARG A 349 20.32 -8.36 -34.25
CA ARG A 349 19.24 -9.33 -34.31
C ARG A 349 19.79 -10.52 -35.07
N VAL A 350 20.31 -11.51 -34.36
CA VAL A 350 20.25 -12.87 -34.88
C VAL A 350 18.76 -13.20 -34.87
N SER A 351 18.13 -13.05 -36.03
CA SER A 351 16.85 -13.69 -36.31
C SER A 351 17.07 -15.18 -36.05
N ILE A 352 16.54 -15.68 -34.96
CA ILE A 352 16.34 -17.11 -34.79
C ILE A 352 14.97 -17.35 -35.41
N ASP A 353 15.00 -17.74 -36.69
CA ASP A 353 13.89 -18.46 -37.32
C ASP A 353 13.64 -19.79 -36.59
#